data_AF-A0A520P9P0-F1
#
_entry.id   AF-A0A520P9P0-F1
#
_cell.length_a   1.000
_cell.length_b   1.000
_cell.length_c   1.000
_cell.angle_alpha   90.00
_cell.angle_beta   90.00
_cell.angle_gamma   90.00
#
_symmetry.space_group_name_H-M   'P 1'
#
loop_
_entity.id
_entity.type
_entity.pdbx_description
1 polymer ?
#
loop_
_entity_poly.entity_id
_entity_poly.type
_entity_poly.pdbx_seq_one_letter_code
_entity_poly.pdbx_strand_id
1 'polypeptide(L)'
;TIWMGPRYKELLADIFDRKILADDFSLYVHRPTATDSSFAPDGCDSFYVLCPVPNLRADIDWKKTGPILQERIIEGLSNTIMPDLKSVITDEFYMTPVDFKDDYRSMHGAGFSIAPIFLQSAWFRFHNRDPHIDNLYFAAAGAHPGAGIPGVLSSAKVVESLVIEDEAKQLN
;
A
#
# COMPACT_ATOMS: atom_id res chain seq x y z
N THR A 1 3.58 -0.45 -15.44
CA THR A 1 4.59 -1.47 -15.81
C THR A 1 4.98 -2.27 -14.58
N ILE A 2 5.16 -3.58 -14.71
CA ILE A 2 5.76 -4.43 -13.67
C ILE A 2 7.17 -4.79 -14.12
N TRP A 3 8.17 -4.41 -13.33
CA TRP A 3 9.57 -4.73 -13.53
C TRP A 3 9.95 -5.84 -12.55
N MET A 4 10.18 -7.04 -13.06
CA MET A 4 10.34 -8.25 -12.25
C MET A 4 11.82 -8.51 -11.96
N GLY A 5 12.15 -8.63 -10.68
CA GLY A 5 13.43 -9.17 -10.24
C GLY A 5 13.55 -10.68 -10.50
N PRO A 6 14.76 -11.25 -10.37
CA PRO A 6 15.04 -12.63 -10.76
C PRO A 6 14.45 -13.69 -9.81
N ARG A 7 14.19 -13.33 -8.54
CA ARG A 7 13.84 -14.28 -7.46
C ARG A 7 12.46 -14.03 -6.87
N TYR A 8 11.39 -14.18 -7.66
CA TYR A 8 10.03 -13.85 -7.21
C TYR A 8 9.61 -14.56 -5.90
N LYS A 9 9.79 -15.88 -5.80
CA LYS A 9 9.33 -16.65 -4.62
C LYS A 9 10.15 -16.32 -3.38
N GLU A 10 11.46 -16.28 -3.52
CA GLU A 10 12.39 -16.02 -2.43
C GLU A 10 12.22 -14.59 -1.92
N LEU A 11 12.02 -13.62 -2.82
CA LEU A 11 11.74 -12.22 -2.46
C LEU A 11 10.47 -12.10 -1.60
N LEU A 12 9.40 -12.81 -1.96
CA LEU A 12 8.19 -12.84 -1.13
C LEU A 12 8.45 -13.49 0.24
N ALA A 13 9.18 -14.60 0.30
CA ALA A 13 9.56 -15.23 1.56
C ALA A 13 10.49 -14.34 2.41
N ASP A 14 11.37 -13.56 1.77
CA ASP A 14 12.21 -12.55 2.43
C ASP A 14 11.33 -11.49 3.11
N ILE A 15 10.33 -10.99 2.40
CA ILE A 15 9.45 -9.91 2.87
C ILE A 15 8.47 -10.37 3.96
N PHE A 16 7.72 -11.43 3.69
CA PHE A 16 6.57 -11.82 4.52
C PHE A 16 6.93 -12.75 5.67
N ASP A 17 7.89 -13.66 5.46
CA ASP A 17 8.21 -14.70 6.44
C ASP A 17 9.47 -14.34 7.23
N ARG A 18 10.56 -14.02 6.53
CA ARG A 18 11.88 -13.73 7.12
C ARG A 18 11.99 -12.28 7.62
N LYS A 19 11.17 -11.37 7.10
CA LYS A 19 11.12 -9.94 7.44
C LYS A 19 12.46 -9.24 7.22
N ILE A 20 13.11 -9.55 6.10
CA ILE A 20 14.37 -8.92 5.69
C ILE A 20 14.16 -8.14 4.41
N LEU A 21 14.86 -7.01 4.28
CA LEU A 21 14.92 -6.28 3.02
C LEU A 21 15.96 -6.95 2.12
N ALA A 22 15.52 -7.44 0.96
CA ALA A 22 16.39 -8.14 0.02
C ALA A 22 17.31 -7.18 -0.76
N ASP A 23 18.43 -7.72 -1.26
CA ASP A 23 19.35 -7.03 -2.17
C ASP A 23 18.87 -6.99 -3.63
N ASP A 24 17.75 -7.62 -3.94
CA ASP A 24 17.02 -7.44 -5.21
C ASP A 24 15.58 -7.03 -4.92
N PHE A 25 14.88 -6.55 -5.94
CA PHE A 25 13.50 -6.11 -5.81
C PHE A 25 12.73 -6.30 -7.12
N SER A 26 11.41 -6.28 -7.02
CA SER A 26 10.51 -6.09 -8.17
C SER A 26 9.76 -4.79 -7.97
N LEU A 27 9.48 -4.07 -9.05
CA LEU A 27 8.89 -2.75 -8.99
C LEU A 27 7.58 -2.70 -9.78
N TYR A 28 6.60 -1.99 -9.23
CA TYR A 28 5.50 -1.47 -10.02
C TYR A 28 5.78 -0.01 -10.35
N VAL A 29 5.87 0.31 -11.64
CA VAL A 29 6.12 1.66 -12.14
C VAL A 29 4.86 2.18 -12.81
N HIS A 30 4.36 3.33 -12.35
CA HIS A 30 3.19 3.98 -12.90
C HIS A 30 3.53 5.36 -13.44
N ARG A 31 3.07 5.65 -14.66
CA ARG A 31 3.24 6.93 -15.36
C ARG A 31 1.87 7.50 -15.72
N PRO A 32 1.24 8.32 -14.84
CA PRO A 32 -0.08 8.88 -15.11
C PRO A 32 -0.08 9.79 -16.35
N THR A 33 1.02 10.49 -16.64
CA THR A 33 1.16 11.38 -17.80
C THR A 33 1.06 10.70 -19.16
N ALA A 34 1.16 9.36 -19.20
CA ALA A 34 0.87 8.60 -20.42
C ALA A 34 -0.62 8.66 -20.81
N THR A 35 -1.50 9.01 -19.88
CA THR A 35 -2.96 9.11 -20.12
C THR A 35 -3.48 10.53 -19.86
N ASP A 36 -2.91 11.24 -18.89
CA ASP A 36 -3.33 12.59 -18.54
C ASP A 36 -2.12 13.52 -18.36
N SER A 37 -1.87 14.37 -19.35
CA SER A 37 -0.72 15.28 -19.36
C SER A 37 -0.78 16.34 -18.25
N SER A 38 -1.92 16.56 -17.59
CA SER A 38 -2.03 17.51 -16.48
C SER A 38 -1.26 17.08 -15.22
N PHE A 39 -0.80 15.83 -15.16
CA PHE A 39 -0.02 15.29 -14.05
C PHE A 39 1.47 15.72 -14.04
N ALA A 40 1.92 16.53 -14.99
CA ALA A 40 3.26 17.13 -14.99
C ALA A 40 3.29 18.45 -15.77
N PRO A 41 4.32 19.30 -15.59
CA PRO A 41 4.58 20.43 -16.46
C PRO A 41 4.82 20.02 -17.92
N ASP A 42 4.67 20.98 -18.84
CA ASP A 42 4.93 20.77 -20.27
C ASP A 42 6.35 20.23 -20.50
N GLY A 43 6.45 19.14 -21.25
CA GLY A 43 7.73 18.48 -21.55
C GLY A 43 8.27 17.57 -20.44
N CYS A 44 7.54 17.42 -19.34
CA CYS A 44 7.88 16.52 -18.24
C CYS A 44 6.95 15.30 -18.18
N ASP A 45 7.37 14.27 -17.45
CA ASP A 45 6.52 13.16 -17.03
C ASP A 45 6.57 13.06 -15.50
N SER A 46 5.47 12.62 -14.88
CA SER A 46 5.48 12.20 -13.48
C SER A 46 5.39 10.69 -13.37
N PHE A 47 6.01 10.14 -12.33
CA PHE A 47 6.04 8.72 -12.05
C PHE A 47 5.85 8.48 -10.56
N TYR A 48 5.26 7.34 -10.22
CA TYR A 48 5.48 6.74 -8.90
C TYR A 48 5.89 5.28 -9.05
N VAL A 49 6.71 4.84 -8.11
CA VAL A 49 7.27 3.48 -8.08
C VAL A 49 6.94 2.83 -6.75
N LEU A 50 6.39 1.63 -6.78
CA LEU A 50 6.16 0.82 -5.59
C LEU A 50 7.18 -0.33 -5.55
N CYS A 51 7.93 -0.39 -4.46
CA CYS A 51 8.80 -1.50 -4.11
C CYS A 51 8.20 -2.25 -2.92
N PRO A 52 7.86 -3.54 -3.04
CA PRO A 52 7.46 -4.36 -1.89
C PRO A 52 8.58 -4.44 -0.86
N VAL A 53 8.27 -4.19 0.40
CA VAL A 53 9.22 -4.22 1.52
C VAL A 53 8.57 -4.84 2.77
N PRO A 54 9.37 -5.37 3.73
CA PRO A 54 8.84 -5.76 5.03
C PRO A 54 8.17 -4.58 5.75
N ASN A 55 7.12 -4.88 6.51
CA ASN A 55 6.48 -3.88 7.38
C ASN A 55 7.31 -3.62 8.65
N LEU A 56 6.85 -2.73 9.53
CA LEU A 56 7.56 -2.33 10.76
C LEU A 56 7.66 -3.42 11.84
N ARG A 57 7.29 -4.67 11.55
CA ARG A 57 7.65 -5.82 12.39
C ARG A 57 9.05 -6.35 12.08
N ALA A 58 9.68 -5.86 11.01
CA ALA A 58 11.10 -6.02 10.72
C ALA A 58 11.91 -4.96 11.48
N ASP A 59 13.11 -5.33 11.93
CA ASP A 59 14.04 -4.39 12.56
C ASP A 59 14.89 -3.69 11.49
N ILE A 60 14.28 -2.70 10.83
CA ILE A 60 14.91 -1.92 9.74
C ILE A 60 14.90 -0.45 10.12
N ASP A 61 16.08 0.17 10.16
CA ASP A 61 16.22 1.62 10.28
C ASP A 61 15.90 2.28 8.93
N TRP A 62 14.64 2.69 8.76
CA TRP A 62 14.16 3.34 7.55
C TRP A 62 14.75 4.74 7.31
N LYS A 63 15.28 5.43 8.34
CA LYS A 63 15.98 6.70 8.13
C LYS A 63 17.28 6.52 7.37
N LYS A 64 17.98 5.41 7.65
CA LYS A 64 19.19 5.02 6.90
C LYS A 64 18.85 4.29 5.60
N THR A 65 17.88 3.38 5.64
CA THR A 65 17.60 2.44 4.54
C THR A 65 16.79 3.08 3.41
N GLY A 66 15.89 4.01 3.72
CA GLY A 66 15.04 4.69 2.72
C GLY A 66 15.84 5.34 1.58
N PRO A 67 16.78 6.26 1.87
CA PRO A 67 17.60 6.90 0.84
C PRO A 67 18.42 5.90 0.02
N ILE A 68 18.96 4.86 0.66
CA ILE A 68 19.76 3.83 -0.01
C ILE A 68 18.88 3.04 -0.99
N LEU A 69 17.68 2.64 -0.57
CA LEU A 69 16.75 1.91 -1.42
C LEU A 69 16.25 2.77 -2.59
N GLN A 70 15.96 4.05 -2.36
CA GLN A 70 15.58 5.00 -3.40
C GLN A 70 16.67 5.08 -4.50
N GLU A 71 17.92 5.33 -4.11
CA GLU A 71 19.05 5.42 -5.06
C GLU A 71 19.20 4.12 -5.86
N ARG A 72 19.10 2.96 -5.20
CA ARG A 72 19.18 1.66 -5.87
C ARG A 72 18.04 1.43 -6.86
N ILE A 73 16.83 1.89 -6.54
CA ILE A 73 15.67 1.81 -7.45
C ILE A 73 15.90 2.70 -8.67
N ILE A 74 16.36 3.94 -8.48
CA ILE A 74 16.68 4.88 -9.56
C ILE A 74 17.76 4.28 -10.47
N GLU A 75 18.84 3.76 -9.88
CA GLU A 75 19.90 3.09 -10.63
C GLU A 75 19.38 1.87 -11.40
N GLY A 76 18.57 1.02 -10.75
CA GLY A 76 17.99 -0.16 -11.38
C GLY A 76 17.08 0.17 -12.57
N LEU A 77 16.25 1.20 -12.46
CA LEU A 77 15.42 1.69 -13.56
C LEU A 77 16.27 2.35 -14.65
N SER A 78 17.25 3.17 -14.26
CA SER A 78 18.17 3.86 -15.18
C SER A 78 18.98 2.89 -16.04
N ASN A 79 19.43 1.78 -15.45
CA ASN A 79 20.22 0.77 -16.14
C ASN A 79 19.38 -0.19 -16.99
N THR A 80 18.04 -0.09 -16.95
CA THR A 80 17.16 -1.05 -17.63
C THR A 80 16.12 -0.38 -18.52
N ILE A 81 15.00 0.08 -17.96
CA ILE A 81 13.81 0.48 -18.71
C ILE A 81 13.63 1.99 -18.84
N MET A 82 14.45 2.79 -18.15
CA MET A 82 14.37 4.25 -18.14
C MET A 82 15.78 4.86 -18.28
N PRO A 83 16.45 4.70 -19.43
CA PRO A 83 17.79 5.23 -19.62
C PRO A 83 17.87 6.73 -19.28
N ASP A 84 19.00 7.13 -18.72
CA ASP A 84 19.30 8.51 -18.31
C ASP A 84 18.41 9.08 -17.18
N LEU A 85 17.57 8.26 -16.53
CA LEU A 85 16.64 8.69 -15.47
C LEU A 85 17.32 9.58 -14.43
N LYS A 86 18.49 9.19 -13.93
CA LYS A 86 19.22 9.95 -12.91
C LYS A 86 19.59 11.38 -13.35
N SER A 87 19.75 11.62 -14.65
CA SER A 87 20.10 12.94 -15.19
C SER A 87 18.90 13.86 -15.42
N VAL A 88 17.68 13.32 -15.40
CA VAL A 88 16.46 14.05 -15.75
C VAL A 88 15.47 14.19 -14.59
N ILE A 89 15.71 13.55 -13.44
CA ILE A 89 14.92 13.77 -12.23
C ILE A 89 15.07 15.23 -11.79
N THR A 90 13.96 15.96 -11.75
CA THR A 90 13.91 17.35 -11.27
C THR A 90 13.53 17.44 -9.80
N ASP A 91 12.62 16.57 -9.37
CA ASP A 91 12.10 16.49 -8.01
C ASP A 91 11.81 15.02 -7.66
N GLU A 92 12.14 14.64 -6.43
CA GLU A 92 11.87 13.29 -5.93
C GLU A 92 11.57 13.29 -4.44
N PHE A 93 10.74 12.34 -4.03
CA PHE A 93 10.49 12.01 -2.64
C PHE A 93 10.11 10.53 -2.55
N TYR A 94 10.15 9.98 -1.33
CA TYR A 94 9.71 8.63 -1.07
C TYR A 94 8.90 8.57 0.23
N MET A 95 8.13 7.49 0.37
CA MET A 95 7.46 7.12 1.61
C MET A 95 7.87 5.70 1.99
N THR A 96 8.03 5.50 3.28
CA THR A 96 8.43 4.24 3.93
C THR A 96 7.31 3.74 4.82
N PRO A 97 7.37 2.47 5.30
CA PRO A 97 6.41 1.98 6.29
C PRO A 97 6.28 2.86 7.54
N VAL A 98 7.31 3.64 7.91
CA VAL A 98 7.22 4.62 9.01
C VAL A 98 6.21 5.71 8.70
N ASP A 99 6.27 6.28 7.49
CA ASP A 99 5.34 7.32 7.03
C ASP A 99 3.91 6.77 6.97
N PHE A 100 3.71 5.53 6.50
CA PHE A 100 2.38 4.89 6.53
C PHE A 100 1.83 4.74 7.95
N LYS A 101 2.70 4.45 8.93
CA LYS A 101 2.29 4.37 10.34
C LYS A 101 1.95 5.73 10.91
N ASP A 102 2.74 6.75 10.60
CA ASP A 102 2.63 8.05 11.27
C ASP A 102 1.56 8.93 10.61
N ASP A 103 1.49 8.96 9.28
CA ASP A 103 0.54 9.80 8.52
C ASP A 103 -0.85 9.17 8.41
N TYR A 104 -0.91 7.84 8.21
CA TYR A 104 -2.18 7.13 7.99
C TYR A 104 -2.63 6.28 9.18
N ARG A 105 -1.89 6.31 10.29
CA ARG A 105 -2.15 5.45 11.47
C ARG A 105 -2.23 3.97 11.10
N SER A 106 -1.50 3.56 10.06
CA SER A 106 -1.52 2.18 9.60
C SER A 106 -0.75 1.28 10.57
N MET A 107 -1.42 0.27 11.10
CA MET A 107 -0.79 -0.69 12.01
C MET A 107 0.43 -1.33 11.32
N HIS A 108 1.58 -1.24 11.97
CA HIS A 108 2.88 -1.71 11.45
C HIS A 108 3.31 -1.08 10.13
N GLY A 109 2.73 0.04 9.70
CA GLY A 109 3.08 0.66 8.41
C GLY A 109 2.59 -0.14 7.19
N ALA A 110 1.50 -0.89 7.32
CA ALA A 110 0.97 -1.70 6.23
C ALA A 110 0.39 -0.84 5.10
N GLY A 111 0.84 -1.05 3.87
CA GLY A 111 0.33 -0.31 2.71
C GLY A 111 -1.10 -0.71 2.28
N PHE A 112 -1.53 -1.93 2.60
CA PHE A 112 -2.81 -2.49 2.14
C PHE A 112 -3.65 -3.12 3.26
N SER A 113 -3.47 -2.68 4.51
CA SER A 113 -4.11 -3.28 5.69
C SER A 113 -3.73 -4.76 5.89
N ILE A 114 -4.64 -5.58 6.42
CA ILE A 114 -4.40 -7.00 6.69
C ILE A 114 -4.10 -7.80 5.42
N ALA A 115 -3.24 -8.80 5.54
CA ALA A 115 -2.84 -9.64 4.43
C ALA A 115 -4.03 -10.47 3.92
N PRO A 116 -4.14 -10.76 2.62
CA PRO A 116 -5.22 -11.57 2.06
C PRO A 116 -4.95 -13.08 2.24
N ILE A 117 -4.53 -13.51 3.44
CA ILE A 117 -4.48 -14.94 3.75
C ILE A 117 -5.90 -15.46 4.00
N PHE A 118 -6.10 -16.78 3.93
CA PHE A 118 -7.44 -17.39 4.05
C PHE A 118 -8.21 -16.90 5.30
N LEU A 119 -7.56 -16.90 6.46
CA LEU A 119 -8.14 -16.46 7.74
C LEU A 119 -8.31 -14.94 7.87
N GLN A 120 -7.92 -14.16 6.86
CA GLN A 120 -8.04 -12.70 6.82
C GLN A 120 -8.82 -12.24 5.57
N SER A 121 -9.55 -13.17 4.94
CA SER A 121 -10.28 -12.94 3.70
C SER A 121 -11.77 -13.21 3.86
N ALA A 122 -12.57 -12.56 2.99
CA ALA A 122 -14.02 -12.71 2.91
C ALA A 122 -14.71 -12.61 4.29
N TRP A 123 -15.36 -13.69 4.73
CA TRP A 123 -16.08 -13.76 6.00
C TRP A 123 -15.18 -13.58 7.23
N PHE A 124 -13.91 -13.98 7.15
CA PHE A 124 -12.97 -13.89 8.27
C PHE A 124 -12.33 -12.50 8.44
N ARG A 125 -12.74 -11.52 7.64
CA ARG A 125 -12.36 -10.12 7.86
C ARG A 125 -13.02 -9.57 9.12
N PHE A 126 -12.48 -8.45 9.62
CA PHE A 126 -13.17 -7.68 10.65
C PHE A 126 -14.55 -7.26 10.11
N HIS A 127 -15.57 -7.45 10.93
CA HIS A 127 -16.93 -7.09 10.56
C HIS A 127 -17.12 -5.58 10.73
N ASN A 128 -18.10 -5.02 10.01
CA ASN A 128 -18.40 -3.59 10.04
C ASN A 128 -19.11 -3.12 11.32
N ARG A 129 -19.42 -4.03 12.24
CA ARG A 129 -20.05 -3.78 13.55
C ARG A 129 -19.18 -4.40 14.64
N ASP A 130 -19.02 -3.67 15.74
CA ASP A 130 -18.40 -4.24 16.94
C ASP A 130 -19.33 -5.26 17.61
N PRO A 131 -18.85 -6.45 18.00
CA PRO A 131 -19.69 -7.48 18.62
C PRO A 131 -20.00 -7.22 20.10
N HIS A 132 -19.38 -6.21 20.73
CA HIS A 132 -19.46 -5.94 22.16
C HIS A 132 -19.95 -4.53 22.49
N ILE A 133 -19.73 -3.57 21.60
CA ILE A 133 -20.10 -2.17 21.78
C ILE A 133 -21.23 -1.81 20.81
N ASP A 134 -22.40 -1.53 21.38
CA ASP A 134 -23.54 -1.05 20.61
C ASP A 134 -23.22 0.28 19.94
N ASN A 135 -23.76 0.48 18.73
CA ASN A 135 -23.60 1.72 17.95
C ASN A 135 -22.14 2.06 17.56
N LEU A 136 -21.24 1.06 17.54
CA LEU A 136 -19.87 1.18 17.03
C LEU A 136 -19.71 0.43 15.70
N TYR A 137 -19.29 1.15 14.66
CA TYR A 137 -19.15 0.63 13.30
C TYR A 137 -17.78 0.94 12.70
N PHE A 138 -17.37 0.12 11.73
CA PHE A 138 -16.07 0.22 11.06
C PHE A 138 -16.23 0.28 9.54
N ALA A 139 -15.92 1.42 8.93
CA ALA A 139 -15.73 1.56 7.48
C ALA A 139 -14.22 1.63 7.18
N ALA A 140 -13.61 0.52 6.79
CA ALA A 140 -12.16 0.41 6.72
C ALA A 140 -11.67 -0.61 5.70
N ALA A 141 -10.44 -0.42 5.19
CA ALA A 141 -9.77 -1.36 4.29
C ALA A 141 -9.51 -2.75 4.91
N GLY A 142 -9.38 -2.80 6.24
CA GLY A 142 -9.26 -4.05 7.00
C GLY A 142 -10.59 -4.73 7.31
N ALA A 143 -11.69 -3.99 7.22
CA ALA A 143 -13.03 -4.51 7.44
C ALA A 143 -13.59 -5.14 6.16
N HIS A 144 -14.73 -5.81 6.30
CA HIS A 144 -15.51 -6.27 5.16
C HIS A 144 -15.96 -5.08 4.28
N PRO A 145 -15.98 -5.22 2.94
CA PRO A 145 -15.56 -6.38 2.15
C PRO A 145 -14.06 -6.48 1.87
N GLY A 146 -13.29 -5.40 2.01
CA GLY A 146 -11.83 -5.47 1.94
C GLY A 146 -11.14 -4.17 1.55
N ALA A 147 -9.87 -4.31 1.17
CA ALA A 147 -8.98 -3.21 0.84
C ALA A 147 -9.15 -2.70 -0.60
N GLY A 148 -8.51 -1.56 -0.90
CA GLY A 148 -8.61 -0.88 -2.20
C GLY A 148 -9.82 0.04 -2.30
N ILE A 149 -9.79 0.98 -3.26
CA ILE A 149 -10.84 1.99 -3.42
C ILE A 149 -12.26 1.36 -3.48
N PRO A 150 -12.53 0.35 -4.32
CA PRO A 150 -13.86 -0.26 -4.37
C PRO A 150 -14.26 -0.94 -3.06
N GLY A 151 -13.31 -1.61 -2.39
CA GLY A 151 -13.54 -2.32 -1.13
C GLY A 151 -13.89 -1.38 0.00
N VAL A 152 -13.13 -0.29 0.16
CA VAL A 152 -13.35 0.72 1.19
C VAL A 152 -14.66 1.47 0.97
N LEU A 153 -14.98 1.86 -0.27
CA LEU A 153 -16.26 2.50 -0.59
C LEU A 153 -17.45 1.57 -0.28
N SER A 154 -17.32 0.29 -0.63
CA SER A 154 -18.35 -0.70 -0.31
C SER A 154 -18.49 -0.90 1.21
N SER A 155 -17.38 -0.85 1.96
CA SER A 155 -17.36 -0.90 3.43
C SER A 155 -18.21 0.23 4.03
N ALA A 156 -18.08 1.46 3.51
CA ALA A 156 -18.89 2.59 3.95
C ALA A 156 -20.39 2.38 3.67
N LYS A 157 -20.74 1.83 2.50
CA LYS A 157 -22.14 1.52 2.16
C LYS A 157 -22.76 0.43 3.04
N VAL A 158 -21.97 -0.56 3.44
CA VAL A 158 -22.40 -1.58 4.41
C VAL A 158 -22.68 -0.93 5.76
N VAL A 159 -21.79 -0.06 6.24
CA VAL A 159 -22.00 0.68 7.50
C VAL A 159 -23.26 1.53 7.45
N GLU A 160 -23.51 2.27 6.37
CA GLU A 160 -24.74 3.05 6.17
C GLU A 160 -26.00 2.17 6.35
N SER A 161 -26.00 0.99 5.73
CA SER A 161 -27.12 0.04 5.82
C SER A 161 -27.32 -0.48 7.25
N LEU A 162 -26.23 -0.79 7.96
CA LEU A 162 -26.26 -1.30 9.34
C LEU A 162 -26.78 -0.25 10.33
N VAL A 163 -26.41 1.02 10.15
CA VAL A 163 -26.87 2.12 11.00
C VAL A 163 -28.39 2.30 10.84
N ILE A 164 -28.89 2.36 9.61
CA ILE A 164 -30.33 2.48 9.33
C ILE A 164 -31.11 1.31 9.93
N GLU A 165 -30.59 0.09 9.82
CA GLU A 165 -31.20 -1.10 10.40
C GLU A 165 -31.29 -1.03 11.93
N ASP A 166 -30.22 -0.59 12.60
CA ASP A 166 -30.19 -0.52 14.06
C ASP A 166 -31.04 0.63 14.61
N GLU A 167 -31.10 1.77 13.93
CA GLU A 167 -32.01 2.87 14.27
C GLU A 167 -33.48 2.42 14.19
N ALA A 168 -33.84 1.67 13.13
CA ALA A 168 -35.20 1.13 12.99
C ALA A 168 -35.57 0.14 14.10
N LYS A 169 -34.60 -0.62 14.63
CA LYS A 169 -34.82 -1.53 15.76
C LYS A 169 -34.99 -0.81 17.09
N GLN A 170 -34.36 0.35 17.27
CA GLN A 170 -34.48 1.14 18.51
C GLN A 170 -35.82 1.89 18.60
N LEU A 171 -36.47 2.16 17.47
CA LEU A 171 -37.77 2.85 17.42
C LEU A 171 -38.98 1.92 17.62
N ASN A 172 -38.78 0.60 17.62
CA ASN A 172 -39.80 -0.43 17.81
C ASN A 172 -39.67 -1.10 19.18
#